data_AF-A0A2J8U022-F1
#
_entry.id   AF-A0A2J8U022-F1
#
_cell.length_a   1.000
_cell.length_b   1.000
_cell.length_c   1.000
_cell.angle_alpha   90.00
_cell.angle_beta   90.00
_cell.angle_gamma   90.00
#
_symmetry.space_group_name_H-M   'P 1'
#
loop_
_entity.id
_entity.type
_entity.pdbx_description
1 polymer ?
#
loop_
_entity_poly.entity_id
_entity_poly.type
_entity_poly.pdbx_seq_one_letter_code
_entity_poly.pdbx_strand_id
1 'polypeptide(L)'
;MGQPWTAGSADAAPAQLPLVLTALWAAAVGLELAYVLVLGPGPPPLGPLARALQLALAAFQLLNLLGNVGLFLRSDPSIRGVMLAGRGLGQGWAYCYQCQSQVPPRSGHCSACRVCILRRDHHCRLLGRCVGFGNYRPFLCLLLHATGVLLHVSVLLGPALSALLRAHTPLHMAALLLLPWLMLLTGRVSLAQFALAFVTDTCVAGALLCGAGLLFHGMLLLRGQTTWEWARGQHSYDLGPCHNLQAALGPRWALVWLWPFLASPLPGDGITFPTTADVGHTAS
;
A
#
# COMPACT_ATOMS: atom_id res chain seq x y z
N MET A 1 -47.97 17.02 -5.22
CA MET A 1 -46.87 17.62 -4.44
C MET A 1 -45.97 16.49 -3.93
N GLY A 2 -44.93 16.14 -4.69
CA GLY A 2 -43.90 15.19 -4.28
C GLY A 2 -42.57 15.79 -4.72
N GLN A 3 -41.82 16.33 -3.75
CA GLN A 3 -40.54 16.96 -3.99
C GLN A 3 -39.57 15.93 -4.62
N PRO A 4 -38.82 16.29 -5.68
CA PRO A 4 -37.74 15.45 -6.16
C PRO A 4 -36.67 15.40 -5.07
N TRP A 5 -36.22 14.18 -4.76
CA TRP A 5 -35.07 13.95 -3.88
C TRP A 5 -33.86 14.64 -4.49
N THR A 6 -33.58 15.87 -4.05
CA THR A 6 -32.28 16.49 -4.23
C THR A 6 -31.31 15.61 -3.45
N ALA A 7 -30.54 14.79 -4.18
CA ALA A 7 -29.39 14.10 -3.64
C ALA A 7 -28.47 15.16 -3.05
N GLY A 8 -28.57 15.33 -1.74
CA GLY A 8 -27.78 16.30 -1.00
C GLY A 8 -26.31 16.06 -1.29
N SER A 9 -25.64 17.12 -1.72
CA SER A 9 -24.19 17.31 -1.69
C SER A 9 -23.70 17.42 -0.24
N ALA A 10 -24.04 16.44 0.60
CA ALA A 10 -23.64 16.35 1.99
C ALA A 10 -22.60 15.24 2.15
N ASP A 11 -21.42 15.65 2.61
CA ASP A 11 -20.32 14.83 3.11
C ASP A 11 -19.41 14.15 2.07
N ALA A 12 -18.70 14.98 1.29
CA ALA A 12 -17.44 14.59 0.66
C ALA A 12 -16.27 14.42 1.67
N ALA A 13 -16.54 14.54 2.98
CA ALA A 13 -15.53 14.56 4.04
C ALA A 13 -15.55 13.33 5.00
N PRO A 14 -15.57 12.09 4.49
CA PRO A 14 -14.95 10.97 5.22
C PRO A 14 -13.96 10.13 4.39
N ALA A 15 -13.80 10.37 3.08
CA ALA A 15 -12.89 9.59 2.23
C ALA A 15 -11.44 10.10 2.23
N GLN A 16 -11.22 11.39 2.54
CA GLN A 16 -9.90 12.02 2.42
C GLN A 16 -9.10 12.04 3.73
N LEU A 17 -9.76 11.97 4.89
CA LEU A 17 -9.11 12.07 6.20
C LEU A 17 -7.96 11.06 6.36
N PRO A 18 -8.12 9.75 6.03
CA PRO A 18 -7.02 8.82 6.23
C PRO A 18 -5.82 9.10 5.31
N LEU A 19 -6.08 9.56 4.09
CA LEU A 19 -5.03 9.97 3.15
C LEU A 19 -4.28 11.20 3.68
N VAL A 20 -5.01 12.20 4.20
CA VAL A 20 -4.43 13.39 4.81
C VAL A 20 -3.59 13.02 6.03
N LEU A 21 -4.10 12.17 6.92
CA LEU A 21 -3.37 11.70 8.09
C LEU A 21 -2.09 10.95 7.69
N THR A 22 -2.17 10.08 6.68
CA THR A 22 -0.99 9.37 6.15
C THR A 22 0.02 10.34 5.54
N ALA A 23 -0.44 11.36 4.80
CA ALA A 23 0.44 12.37 4.21
C ALA A 23 1.11 13.25 5.28
N LEU A 24 0.35 13.68 6.30
CA LEU A 24 0.87 14.44 7.44
C LEU A 24 1.91 13.64 8.21
N TRP A 25 1.64 12.36 8.47
CA TRP A 25 2.57 11.46 9.14
C TRP A 25 3.86 11.26 8.32
N ALA A 26 3.74 11.03 7.01
CA ALA A 26 4.88 10.90 6.11
C ALA A 26 5.72 12.19 6.06
N ALA A 27 5.06 13.36 6.03
CA ALA A 27 5.74 14.66 6.05
C ALA A 27 6.46 14.90 7.39
N ALA A 28 5.85 14.55 8.51
CA ALA A 28 6.46 14.65 9.83
C ALA A 28 7.73 13.77 9.92
N VAL A 29 7.63 12.50 9.51
CA VAL A 29 8.80 11.59 9.46
C VAL A 29 9.89 12.14 8.53
N GLY A 30 9.52 12.71 7.38
CA GLY A 30 10.46 13.32 6.45
C GLY A 30 11.19 14.54 7.01
N LEU A 31 10.48 15.41 7.73
CA LEU A 31 11.07 16.59 8.37
C LEU A 31 12.02 16.20 9.50
N GLU A 32 11.63 15.24 10.34
CA GLU A 32 12.44 14.73 11.44
C GLU A 32 13.70 14.02 10.92
N LEU A 33 13.58 13.27 9.83
CA LEU A 33 14.73 12.69 9.15
C LEU A 33 15.69 13.77 8.64
N ALA A 34 15.18 14.84 8.03
CA ALA A 34 16.01 15.96 7.58
C ALA A 34 16.71 16.64 8.76
N TYR A 35 16.00 16.85 9.87
CA TYR A 35 16.57 17.38 11.11
C TYR A 35 17.74 16.52 11.60
N VAL A 36 17.57 15.19 11.69
CA VAL A 36 18.63 14.27 12.14
C VAL A 36 19.80 14.23 11.14
N LEU A 37 19.55 14.24 9.84
CA LEU A 37 20.61 14.23 8.83
C LEU A 37 21.43 15.54 8.78
N VAL A 38 20.83 16.67 9.15
CA VAL A 38 21.50 17.99 9.16
C VAL A 38 22.21 18.27 10.49
N LEU A 39 21.61 17.89 11.63
CA LEU A 39 22.08 18.28 12.96
C LEU A 39 22.63 17.12 13.81
N GLY A 40 22.34 15.87 13.45
CA GLY A 40 22.87 14.70 14.14
C GLY A 40 24.36 14.47 13.81
N PRO A 41 25.03 13.57 14.53
CA PRO A 41 26.26 12.98 14.04
C PRO A 41 25.88 12.25 12.76
N GLY A 42 26.07 12.90 11.61
CA GLY A 42 25.74 12.34 10.30
C GLY A 42 26.33 10.94 10.16
N PRO A 43 25.86 10.14 9.18
CA PRO A 43 26.50 8.87 8.89
C PRO A 43 28.02 9.08 8.79
N PRO A 44 28.85 8.13 9.27
CA PRO A 44 30.30 8.25 9.20
C PRO A 44 30.69 8.69 7.78
N PRO A 45 31.73 9.52 7.59
CA PRO A 45 32.05 10.08 6.28
C PRO A 45 32.27 8.95 5.29
N LEU A 46 31.22 8.61 4.55
CA LEU A 46 31.25 7.66 3.48
C LEU A 46 32.08 8.30 2.38
N GLY A 47 32.99 7.52 1.79
CA GLY A 47 33.74 7.98 0.62
C GLY A 47 32.79 8.54 -0.44
N PRO A 48 33.25 9.43 -1.33
CA PRO A 48 32.39 10.14 -2.29
C PRO A 48 31.50 9.19 -3.12
N LEU A 49 32.02 8.02 -3.49
CA LEU A 49 31.25 6.98 -4.18
C LEU A 49 30.08 6.44 -3.34
N ALA A 50 30.30 6.11 -2.08
CA ALA A 50 29.27 5.57 -1.21
C ALA A 50 28.17 6.61 -0.93
N ARG A 51 28.54 7.89 -0.79
CA ARG A 51 27.56 8.99 -0.71
C ARG A 51 26.75 9.13 -2.00
N ALA A 52 27.38 9.04 -3.17
CA ALA A 52 26.69 9.08 -4.46
C ALA A 52 25.70 7.90 -4.61
N LEU A 53 26.11 6.69 -4.25
CA LEU A 53 25.25 5.50 -4.28
C LEU A 53 24.05 5.62 -3.33
N GLN A 54 24.26 6.14 -2.12
CA GLN A 54 23.18 6.37 -1.16
C GLN A 54 22.15 7.40 -1.68
N LEU A 55 22.62 8.51 -2.25
CA LEU A 55 21.74 9.52 -2.85
C LEU A 55 20.99 8.97 -4.07
N ALA A 56 21.65 8.17 -4.92
CA ALA A 56 21.02 7.51 -6.06
C ALA A 56 19.93 6.53 -5.60
N LEU A 57 20.20 5.72 -4.57
CA LEU A 57 19.22 4.80 -3.98
C LEU A 57 18.02 5.57 -3.38
N ALA A 58 18.28 6.64 -2.62
CA ALA A 58 17.23 7.46 -2.04
C ALA A 58 16.34 8.10 -3.12
N ALA A 59 16.94 8.64 -4.19
CA ALA A 59 16.21 9.19 -5.33
C ALA A 59 15.36 8.12 -6.04
N PHE A 60 15.93 6.94 -6.30
CA PHE A 60 15.23 5.80 -6.90
C PHE A 60 14.01 5.37 -6.06
N GLN A 61 14.19 5.26 -4.74
CA GLN A 61 13.14 4.86 -3.82
C GLN A 61 12.04 5.92 -3.73
N LEU A 62 12.40 7.20 -3.62
CA LEU A 62 11.45 8.31 -3.56
C LEU A 62 10.62 8.40 -4.84
N LEU A 63 11.25 8.28 -6.00
CA LEU A 63 10.55 8.30 -7.27
C LEU A 63 9.56 7.15 -7.38
N ASN A 64 9.98 5.94 -7.00
CA ASN A 64 9.10 4.78 -7.01
C ASN A 64 7.93 4.93 -6.02
N LEU A 65 8.18 5.48 -4.83
CA LEU A 65 7.14 5.73 -3.83
C LEU A 65 6.11 6.73 -4.36
N LEU A 66 6.56 7.90 -4.80
CA LEU A 66 5.69 8.97 -5.31
C LEU A 66 4.97 8.56 -6.60
N GLY A 67 5.67 7.88 -7.51
CA GLY A 67 5.11 7.38 -8.76
C GLY A 67 4.00 6.36 -8.52
N ASN A 68 4.23 5.36 -7.66
CA ASN A 68 3.22 4.34 -7.36
C ASN A 68 2.05 4.90 -6.53
N VAL A 69 2.29 5.83 -5.59
CA VAL A 69 1.19 6.55 -4.92
C VAL A 69 0.36 7.33 -5.94
N GLY A 70 0.99 8.06 -6.85
CA GLY A 70 0.30 8.82 -7.89
C GLY A 70 -0.53 7.92 -8.81
N LEU A 71 0.02 6.80 -9.26
CA LEU A 71 -0.70 5.80 -10.07
C LEU A 71 -1.87 5.19 -9.29
N PHE A 72 -1.64 4.81 -8.02
CA PHE A 72 -2.68 4.25 -7.16
C PHE A 72 -3.84 5.21 -6.97
N LEU A 73 -3.56 6.49 -6.71
CA LEU A 73 -4.57 7.53 -6.48
C LEU A 73 -5.33 7.95 -7.75
N ARG A 74 -4.68 7.90 -8.92
CA ARG A 74 -5.31 8.25 -10.21
C ARG A 74 -6.15 7.12 -10.78
N SER A 75 -5.83 5.86 -10.48
CA SER A 75 -6.64 4.72 -10.88
C SER A 75 -7.91 4.63 -10.04
N ASP A 76 -9.08 4.70 -10.66
CA ASP A 76 -10.38 4.39 -10.03
C ASP A 76 -10.73 2.92 -10.31
N PRO A 77 -10.74 2.03 -9.29
CA PRO A 77 -11.11 0.63 -9.47
C PRO A 77 -12.63 0.40 -9.38
N SER A 78 -13.46 1.45 -9.32
CA SER A 78 -14.91 1.31 -9.20
C SER A 78 -15.57 0.92 -10.53
N ILE A 79 -16.85 0.55 -10.45
CA ILE A 79 -17.69 0.29 -11.63
C ILE A 79 -18.11 1.57 -12.38
N ARG A 80 -17.73 2.76 -11.90
CA ARG A 80 -18.14 4.04 -12.52
C ARG A 80 -17.51 4.19 -13.90
N GLY A 81 -18.34 4.54 -14.88
CA GLY A 81 -17.89 4.69 -16.27
C GLY A 81 -17.61 3.36 -16.99
N VAL A 82 -17.88 2.22 -16.37
CA VAL A 82 -17.70 0.90 -16.96
C VAL A 82 -19.03 0.42 -17.54
N MET A 83 -19.04 0.09 -18.83
CA MET A 83 -20.24 -0.44 -19.49
C MET A 83 -20.44 -1.91 -19.10
N LEU A 84 -21.39 -2.15 -18.19
CA LEU A 84 -21.74 -3.49 -17.72
C LEU A 84 -22.86 -4.14 -18.56
N ALA A 85 -23.60 -3.35 -19.35
CA ALA A 85 -24.70 -3.83 -20.19
C ALA A 85 -24.18 -4.47 -21.48
N GLY A 86 -24.75 -5.61 -21.87
CA GLY A 86 -24.51 -6.26 -23.18
C GLY A 86 -23.60 -7.50 -23.16
N ARG A 87 -22.96 -7.82 -22.03
CA ARG A 87 -22.32 -9.13 -21.84
C ARG A 87 -23.34 -10.05 -21.19
N GLY A 88 -23.62 -11.20 -21.80
CA GLY A 88 -24.54 -12.19 -21.22
C GLY A 88 -24.20 -12.40 -19.75
N LEU A 89 -25.18 -12.18 -18.87
CA LEU A 89 -25.01 -12.32 -17.42
C LEU A 89 -24.66 -13.79 -17.14
N GLY A 90 -23.36 -14.06 -17.08
CA GLY A 90 -22.81 -15.40 -16.90
C GLY A 90 -22.82 -15.83 -15.44
N GLN A 91 -22.21 -16.99 -15.17
CA GLN A 91 -22.01 -17.46 -13.81
C GLN A 91 -21.18 -16.46 -12.99
N GLY A 92 -21.55 -16.26 -11.72
CA GLY A 92 -20.83 -15.40 -10.78
C GLY A 92 -21.21 -13.92 -10.79
N TRP A 93 -22.11 -13.49 -11.69
CA TRP A 93 -22.70 -12.16 -11.61
C TRP A 93 -23.69 -12.07 -10.45
N ALA A 94 -23.73 -10.91 -9.78
CA ALA A 94 -24.65 -10.65 -8.67
C ALA A 94 -25.29 -9.27 -8.82
N TYR A 95 -26.43 -9.05 -8.15
CA TYR A 95 -27.06 -7.73 -8.09
C TYR A 95 -26.69 -7.01 -6.79
N CYS A 96 -26.23 -5.76 -6.88
CA CYS A 96 -26.01 -4.91 -5.71
C CYS A 96 -27.18 -3.94 -5.53
N TYR A 97 -27.92 -4.11 -4.45
CA TYR A 97 -29.07 -3.25 -4.12
C TYR A 97 -28.67 -1.80 -3.79
N GLN A 98 -27.48 -1.58 -3.23
CA GLN A 98 -26.99 -0.24 -2.88
C GLN A 98 -26.58 0.57 -4.13
N CYS A 99 -26.02 -0.09 -5.14
CA CYS A 99 -25.65 0.54 -6.41
C CYS A 99 -26.76 0.42 -7.47
N GLN A 100 -27.80 -0.36 -7.20
CA GLN A 100 -28.86 -0.73 -8.13
C GLN A 100 -28.34 -1.23 -9.49
N SER A 101 -27.23 -1.97 -9.46
CA SER A 101 -26.51 -2.41 -10.65
C SER A 101 -26.17 -3.89 -10.58
N GLN A 102 -26.02 -4.50 -11.76
CA GLN A 102 -25.33 -5.77 -11.87
C GLN A 102 -23.86 -5.58 -11.46
N VAL A 103 -23.28 -6.62 -10.87
CA VAL A 103 -21.92 -6.63 -10.33
C VAL A 103 -21.20 -7.84 -10.92
N PRO A 104 -20.06 -7.63 -11.59
CA PRO A 104 -19.29 -8.72 -12.17
C PRO A 104 -18.76 -9.69 -11.11
N PRO A 105 -18.34 -10.90 -11.50
CA PRO A 105 -17.57 -11.80 -10.65
C PRO A 105 -16.39 -11.09 -9.99
N ARG A 106 -16.02 -11.55 -8.78
CA ARG A 106 -14.92 -10.99 -7.96
C ARG A 106 -15.10 -9.53 -7.54
N SER A 107 -16.19 -8.89 -7.92
CA SER A 107 -16.47 -7.49 -7.61
C SER A 107 -17.44 -7.40 -6.42
N GLY A 108 -17.45 -6.27 -5.73
CA GLY A 108 -18.34 -6.13 -4.58
C GLY A 108 -18.48 -4.71 -4.06
N HIS A 109 -19.57 -4.45 -3.35
CA HIS A 109 -19.86 -3.15 -2.77
C HIS A 109 -18.93 -2.83 -1.60
N CYS A 110 -18.27 -1.67 -1.65
CA CYS A 110 -17.57 -1.11 -0.50
C CYS A 110 -18.44 -0.04 0.16
N SER A 111 -18.87 -0.26 1.40
CA SER A 111 -19.67 0.71 2.16
C SER A 111 -18.93 2.03 2.40
N ALA A 112 -17.60 2.00 2.58
CA ALA A 112 -16.78 3.20 2.80
C ALA A 112 -16.67 4.04 1.52
N CYS A 113 -16.48 3.41 0.35
CA CYS A 113 -16.45 4.10 -0.94
C CYS A 113 -17.84 4.35 -1.54
N ARG A 114 -18.89 3.73 -0.97
CA ARG A 114 -20.30 3.77 -1.43
C ARG A 114 -20.45 3.41 -2.92
N VAL A 115 -19.68 2.44 -3.39
CA VAL A 115 -19.68 1.98 -4.78
C VAL A 115 -19.14 0.55 -4.87
N CYS A 116 -19.56 -0.20 -5.90
CA CYS A 116 -18.94 -1.48 -6.24
C CYS A 116 -17.55 -1.28 -6.85
N ILE A 117 -16.64 -2.17 -6.48
CA ILE A 117 -15.23 -2.17 -6.89
C ILE A 117 -14.98 -3.40 -7.75
N LEU A 118 -14.36 -3.21 -8.91
CA LEU A 118 -13.94 -4.29 -9.81
C LEU A 118 -12.78 -5.07 -9.20
N ARG A 119 -12.87 -6.41 -9.23
CA ARG A 119 -11.92 -7.33 -8.56
C ARG A 119 -11.57 -6.83 -7.15
N ARG A 120 -12.60 -6.62 -6.32
CA ARG A 120 -12.46 -5.95 -5.02
C ARG A 120 -11.55 -6.75 -4.11
N ASP A 121 -10.44 -6.14 -3.70
CA ASP A 121 -9.56 -6.74 -2.71
C ASP A 121 -9.95 -6.33 -1.29
N HIS A 122 -9.71 -5.07 -0.94
CA HIS A 122 -10.09 -4.50 0.36
C HIS A 122 -10.25 -2.98 0.27
N HIS A 123 -10.76 -2.37 1.34
CA HIS A 123 -10.69 -0.92 1.53
C HIS A 123 -9.45 -0.61 2.37
N CYS A 124 -8.43 0.00 1.77
CA CYS A 124 -7.21 0.35 2.47
C CYS A 124 -7.49 1.55 3.37
N ARG A 125 -7.52 1.31 4.68
CA ARG A 125 -7.79 2.38 5.67
C ARG A 125 -6.69 3.42 5.71
N LEU A 126 -5.45 3.06 5.41
CA LEU A 126 -4.33 4.02 5.40
C LEU A 126 -4.47 4.99 4.23
N LEU A 127 -4.77 4.49 3.05
CA LEU A 127 -4.86 5.32 1.84
C LEU A 127 -6.26 5.90 1.58
N GLY A 128 -7.25 5.55 2.41
CA GLY A 128 -8.65 5.99 2.28
C GLY A 128 -9.33 5.55 0.98
N ARG A 129 -8.81 4.54 0.29
CA ARG A 129 -9.31 4.09 -1.02
C ARG A 129 -9.36 2.57 -1.12
N CYS A 130 -10.26 2.07 -1.97
CA CYS A 130 -10.30 0.66 -2.29
C CYS A 130 -9.13 0.24 -3.17
N VAL A 131 -8.65 -0.98 -2.90
CA VAL A 131 -7.73 -1.71 -3.78
C VAL A 131 -8.56 -2.69 -4.61
N GLY A 132 -8.36 -2.69 -5.92
CA GLY A 132 -9.08 -3.52 -6.89
C GLY A 132 -8.33 -3.62 -8.22
N PHE A 133 -9.03 -3.99 -9.29
CA PHE A 133 -8.42 -4.36 -10.58
C PHE A 133 -7.38 -3.36 -11.10
N GLY A 134 -7.74 -2.09 -11.26
CA GLY A 134 -6.88 -1.08 -11.89
C GLY A 134 -5.78 -0.48 -11.01
N ASN A 135 -5.77 -0.77 -9.71
CA ASN A 135 -4.81 -0.18 -8.76
C ASN A 135 -4.12 -1.19 -7.83
N TYR A 136 -4.37 -2.50 -7.99
CA TYR A 136 -3.70 -3.54 -7.20
C TYR A 136 -2.18 -3.53 -7.39
N ARG A 137 -1.70 -3.39 -8.63
CA ARG A 137 -0.27 -3.32 -8.92
C ARG A 137 0.45 -2.15 -8.25
N PRO A 138 0.05 -0.87 -8.46
CA PRO A 138 0.73 0.24 -7.79
C PRO A 138 0.62 0.13 -6.27
N PHE A 139 -0.42 -0.50 -5.72
CA PHE A 139 -0.48 -0.83 -4.30
C PHE A 139 0.61 -1.82 -3.85
N LEU A 140 0.86 -2.90 -4.61
CA LEU A 140 1.95 -3.84 -4.30
C LEU A 140 3.33 -3.18 -4.39
N CYS A 141 3.58 -2.40 -5.44
CA CYS A 141 4.82 -1.66 -5.56
C CYS A 141 4.98 -0.62 -4.44
N LEU A 142 3.89 0.02 -4.02
CA LEU A 142 3.89 0.90 -2.85
C LEU A 142 4.31 0.17 -1.58
N LEU A 143 3.81 -1.04 -1.31
CA LEU A 143 4.25 -1.84 -0.16
C LEU A 143 5.75 -2.17 -0.22
N LEU A 144 6.26 -2.56 -1.39
CA LEU A 144 7.69 -2.86 -1.59
C LEU A 144 8.56 -1.63 -1.34
N HIS A 145 8.27 -0.52 -2.02
CA HIS A 145 9.11 0.68 -1.92
C HIS A 145 8.95 1.40 -0.59
N ALA A 146 7.77 1.38 0.04
CA ALA A 146 7.60 1.87 1.41
C ALA A 146 8.45 1.06 2.39
N THR A 147 8.41 -0.28 2.31
CA THR A 147 9.28 -1.14 3.14
C THR A 147 10.76 -0.81 2.92
N GLY A 148 11.18 -0.66 1.66
CA GLY A 148 12.57 -0.32 1.31
C GLY A 148 13.02 1.06 1.82
N VAL A 149 12.19 2.09 1.69
CA VAL A 149 12.47 3.44 2.21
C VAL A 149 12.60 3.39 3.73
N LEU A 150 11.63 2.77 4.41
CA LEU A 150 11.60 2.73 5.87
C LEU A 150 12.80 1.98 6.44
N LEU A 151 13.18 0.85 5.85
CA LEU A 151 14.41 0.13 6.22
C LEU A 151 15.68 0.93 5.93
N HIS A 152 15.75 1.59 4.78
CA HIS A 152 16.91 2.44 4.44
C HIS A 152 17.06 3.56 5.47
N VAL A 153 15.98 4.25 5.83
CA VAL A 153 15.99 5.28 6.86
C VAL A 153 16.43 4.71 8.22
N SER A 154 15.90 3.56 8.64
CA SER A 154 16.33 2.90 9.89
C SER A 154 17.84 2.61 9.91
N VAL A 155 18.43 2.20 8.78
CA VAL A 155 19.89 1.98 8.67
C VAL A 155 20.66 3.29 8.83
N LEU A 156 20.17 4.39 8.25
CA LEU A 156 20.81 5.71 8.38
C LEU A 156 20.79 6.25 9.82
N LEU A 157 19.76 5.91 10.59
CA LEU A 157 19.66 6.26 12.01
C LEU A 157 20.49 5.35 12.93
N GLY A 158 20.97 4.21 12.41
CA GLY A 158 21.70 3.18 13.16
C GLY A 158 22.91 3.70 13.96
N PRO A 159 23.81 4.54 13.41
CA PRO A 159 24.93 5.08 14.17
C PRO A 159 24.51 5.93 15.37
N ALA A 160 23.48 6.77 15.21
CA ALA A 160 22.95 7.59 16.29
C ALA A 160 22.29 6.74 17.38
N LEU A 161 21.51 5.71 16.98
CA LEU A 161 20.94 4.75 17.92
C LEU A 161 22.03 3.95 18.65
N SER A 162 23.08 3.53 17.94
CA SER A 162 24.23 2.81 18.50
C SER A 162 24.98 3.65 19.54
N ALA A 163 25.11 4.96 19.32
CA ALA A 163 25.69 5.86 20.30
C ALA A 163 24.84 5.94 21.58
N LEU A 164 23.51 6.01 21.47
CA LEU A 164 22.62 5.99 22.63
C LEU A 164 22.67 4.64 23.37
N LEU A 165 22.71 3.52 22.65
CA LEU A 165 22.83 2.19 23.24
C LEU A 165 24.12 2.01 24.05
N ARG A 166 25.22 2.67 23.66
CA ARG A 166 26.47 2.67 24.43
C ARG A 166 26.46 3.63 25.62
N ALA A 167 25.70 4.72 25.52
CA ALA A 167 25.65 5.76 26.54
C ALA A 167 24.69 5.42 27.70
N HIS A 168 23.70 4.57 27.47
CA HIS A 168 22.60 4.31 28.41
C HIS A 168 22.44 2.83 28.75
N THR A 169 21.79 2.54 29.88
CA THR A 169 21.46 1.17 30.28
C THR A 169 20.40 0.55 29.35
N PRO A 170 20.35 -0.79 29.22
CA PRO A 170 19.35 -1.45 28.39
C PRO A 170 17.91 -1.13 28.83
N LEU A 171 17.67 -0.94 30.14
CA LEU A 171 16.36 -0.55 30.65
C LEU A 171 15.96 0.86 30.19
N HIS A 172 16.88 1.83 30.26
CA HIS A 172 16.63 3.18 29.75
C HIS A 172 16.34 3.16 28.24
N MET A 173 17.10 2.36 27.49
CA MET A 173 16.91 2.22 26.05
C MET A 173 15.58 1.55 25.69
N ALA A 174 15.19 0.50 26.41
CA ALA A 174 13.88 -0.12 26.24
C ALA A 174 12.74 0.87 26.56
N ALA A 175 12.86 1.64 27.64
CA ALA A 175 11.89 2.68 27.96
C ALA A 175 11.81 3.76 26.87
N LEU A 176 12.94 4.12 26.25
CA LEU A 176 12.99 5.15 25.20
C LEU A 176 12.27 4.70 23.93
N LEU A 177 12.43 3.44 23.53
CA LEU A 177 11.78 2.90 22.32
C LEU A 177 10.32 2.50 22.55
N LEU A 178 9.96 2.07 23.76
CA LEU A 178 8.58 1.64 24.05
C LEU A 178 7.69 2.80 24.51
N LEU A 179 8.26 3.77 25.22
CA LEU A 179 7.53 4.85 25.89
C LEU A 179 8.20 6.23 25.66
N PRO A 180 8.55 6.61 24.41
CA PRO A 180 9.31 7.85 24.14
C PRO A 180 8.59 9.10 24.67
N TRP A 181 7.26 9.16 24.52
CA TRP A 181 6.43 10.26 25.02
C TRP A 181 6.51 10.44 26.53
N LEU A 182 6.45 9.33 27.30
CA LEU A 182 6.52 9.39 28.75
C LEU A 182 7.89 9.89 29.20
N MET A 183 8.97 9.45 28.55
CA MET A 183 10.32 9.89 28.87
C MET A 183 10.54 11.37 28.55
N LEU A 184 9.96 11.87 27.46
CA LEU A 184 9.99 13.30 27.13
C LEU A 184 9.24 14.12 28.19
N LEU A 185 8.01 13.73 28.52
CA LEU A 185 7.17 14.44 29.49
C LEU A 185 7.76 14.47 30.91
N THR A 186 8.47 13.41 31.29
CA THR A 186 9.14 13.31 32.60
C THR A 186 10.53 13.96 32.62
N GLY A 187 10.97 14.58 31.51
CA GLY A 187 12.27 15.24 31.40
C GLY A 187 13.46 14.28 31.46
N ARG A 188 13.25 12.99 31.19
CA ARG A 188 14.29 11.95 31.28
C ARG A 188 15.15 11.87 30.01
N VAL A 189 14.69 12.45 28.91
CA VAL A 189 15.37 12.47 27.60
C VAL A 189 15.27 13.87 26.99
N SER A 190 16.25 14.22 26.15
CA SER A 190 16.20 15.45 25.37
C SER A 190 15.24 15.32 24.17
N LEU A 191 14.84 16.45 23.59
CA LEU A 191 14.01 16.47 22.37
C LEU A 191 14.67 15.69 21.21
N ALA A 192 16.00 15.76 21.08
CA ALA A 192 16.74 15.04 20.04
C ALA A 192 16.71 13.52 20.27
N GLN A 193 16.82 13.06 21.53
CA GLN A 193 16.70 11.63 21.87
C GLN A 193 15.29 11.11 21.61
N PHE A 194 14.28 11.91 21.98
CA PHE A 194 12.88 11.62 21.67
C PHE A 194 12.64 11.53 20.16
N ALA A 195 13.08 12.53 19.38
CA ALA A 195 12.88 12.55 17.93
C ALA A 195 13.54 11.36 17.25
N LEU A 196 14.79 11.03 17.63
CA LEU A 196 15.50 9.87 17.10
C LEU A 196 14.75 8.56 17.40
N ALA A 197 14.30 8.37 18.64
CA ALA A 197 13.54 7.17 19.01
C ALA A 197 12.21 7.10 18.25
N PHE A 198 11.43 8.18 18.25
CA PHE A 198 10.14 8.25 17.58
C PHE A 198 10.25 7.95 16.08
N VAL A 199 11.21 8.55 15.37
CA VAL A 199 11.42 8.26 13.94
C VAL A 199 11.87 6.81 13.74
N THR A 200 12.79 6.31 14.56
CA THR A 200 13.27 4.92 14.46
C THR A 200 12.12 3.94 14.64
N ASP A 201 11.31 4.08 15.69
CA ASP A 201 10.17 3.22 15.98
C ASP A 201 9.13 3.30 14.86
N THR A 202 8.87 4.51 14.37
CA THR A 202 7.93 4.76 13.28
C THR A 202 8.38 4.10 11.98
N CYS A 203 9.67 4.19 11.65
CA CYS A 203 10.25 3.53 10.48
C CYS A 203 10.24 2.01 10.62
N VAL A 204 10.63 1.47 11.78
CA VAL A 204 10.64 0.02 12.01
C VAL A 204 9.21 -0.55 11.99
N ALA A 205 8.28 0.05 12.71
CA ALA A 205 6.88 -0.38 12.72
C ALA A 205 6.23 -0.27 11.33
N GLY A 206 6.50 0.81 10.60
CA GLY A 206 6.04 0.98 9.23
C GLY A 206 6.63 -0.06 8.29
N ALA A 207 7.94 -0.37 8.39
CA ALA A 207 8.59 -1.38 7.58
C ALA A 207 8.00 -2.77 7.85
N LEU A 208 7.74 -3.11 9.12
CA LEU A 208 7.09 -4.37 9.50
C LEU A 208 5.66 -4.44 8.95
N LEU A 209 4.89 -3.36 9.07
CA LEU A 209 3.51 -3.31 8.54
C LEU A 209 3.47 -3.46 7.02
N CYS A 210 4.27 -2.67 6.29
CA CYS A 210 4.32 -2.73 4.83
C CYS A 210 4.90 -4.06 4.33
N GLY A 211 5.93 -4.59 5.01
CA GLY A 211 6.55 -5.86 4.69
C GLY A 211 5.61 -7.04 4.93
N ALA A 212 4.91 -7.08 6.07
CA ALA A 212 3.89 -8.09 6.34
C ALA A 212 2.73 -8.02 5.33
N GLY A 213 2.29 -6.81 4.97
CA GLY A 213 1.32 -6.60 3.90
C GLY A 213 1.82 -7.14 2.56
N LEU A 214 3.08 -6.87 2.19
CA LEU A 214 3.66 -7.36 0.95
C LEU A 214 3.73 -8.89 0.91
N LEU A 215 4.15 -9.52 2.00
CA LEU A 215 4.21 -10.98 2.11
C LEU A 215 2.82 -11.61 2.01
N PHE A 216 1.84 -11.05 2.72
CA PHE A 216 0.45 -11.51 2.67
C PHE A 216 -0.11 -11.40 1.24
N HIS A 217 0.02 -10.23 0.62
CA HIS A 217 -0.46 -10.04 -0.75
C HIS A 217 0.34 -10.81 -1.81
N GLY A 218 1.63 -11.09 -1.56
CA GLY A 218 2.44 -11.99 -2.37
C GLY A 218 1.89 -13.42 -2.36
N MET A 219 1.51 -13.93 -1.19
CA MET A 219 0.82 -15.22 -1.06
C MET A 219 -0.52 -15.24 -1.81
N LEU A 220 -1.33 -14.19 -1.66
CA LEU A 220 -2.59 -14.06 -2.41
C LEU A 220 -2.38 -14.04 -3.93
N LEU A 221 -1.35 -13.31 -4.37
CA LEU A 221 -0.97 -13.20 -5.76
C LEU A 221 -0.55 -14.55 -6.35
N LEU A 222 0.23 -15.34 -5.62
CA LEU A 222 0.63 -16.68 -6.05
C LEU A 222 -0.56 -17.64 -6.16
N ARG A 223 -1.61 -17.43 -5.37
CA ARG A 223 -2.85 -18.24 -5.36
C ARG A 223 -3.98 -17.68 -6.23
N GLY A 224 -3.75 -16.59 -6.96
CA GLY A 224 -4.77 -15.97 -7.81
C GLY A 224 -5.94 -15.35 -7.03
N GLN A 225 -5.79 -15.13 -5.72
CA GLN A 225 -6.85 -14.69 -4.81
C GLN A 225 -6.81 -13.19 -4.54
N THR A 226 -7.96 -12.64 -4.18
CA THR A 226 -8.11 -11.40 -3.41
C THR A 226 -8.18 -11.69 -1.92
N THR A 227 -7.99 -10.68 -1.08
CA THR A 227 -8.19 -10.80 0.38
C THR A 227 -9.59 -11.34 0.73
N TRP A 228 -10.61 -10.90 0.00
CA TRP A 228 -12.01 -11.29 0.22
C TRP A 228 -12.29 -12.75 -0.16
N GLU A 229 -11.64 -13.24 -1.21
CA GLU A 229 -11.71 -14.63 -1.67
C GLU A 229 -10.95 -15.56 -0.72
N TRP A 230 -9.74 -15.16 -0.29
CA TRP A 230 -8.95 -15.90 0.69
C TRP A 230 -9.71 -16.10 2.00
N ALA A 231 -10.35 -15.04 2.51
CA ALA A 231 -11.15 -15.11 3.74
C ALA A 231 -12.35 -16.07 3.64
N ARG A 232 -12.76 -16.47 2.43
CA ARG A 232 -13.85 -17.43 2.17
C ARG A 232 -13.35 -18.80 1.70
N GLY A 233 -12.05 -19.01 1.60
CA GLY A 233 -11.48 -20.24 1.03
C GLY A 233 -11.86 -20.45 -0.45
N GLN A 234 -12.01 -19.37 -1.22
CA GLN A 234 -12.37 -19.46 -2.64
C GLN A 234 -11.13 -19.63 -3.52
N HIS A 235 -11.06 -20.73 -4.28
CA HIS A 235 -9.88 -21.11 -5.06
C HIS A 235 -10.10 -21.16 -6.59
N SER A 236 -11.28 -20.78 -7.08
CA SER A 236 -11.67 -20.93 -8.49
C SER A 236 -10.82 -20.17 -9.51
N TYR A 237 -10.01 -19.20 -9.06
CA TYR A 237 -9.19 -18.34 -9.92
C TYR A 237 -7.68 -18.64 -9.83
N ASP A 238 -7.30 -19.72 -9.16
CA ASP A 238 -5.89 -20.15 -9.10
C ASP A 238 -5.51 -20.92 -10.37
N LEU A 239 -4.85 -20.25 -11.30
CA LEU A 239 -4.41 -20.83 -12.59
C LEU A 239 -2.90 -21.12 -12.62
N GLY A 240 -2.28 -21.15 -11.43
CA GLY A 240 -0.85 -21.35 -11.26
C GLY A 240 -0.05 -20.05 -11.15
N PRO A 241 1.10 -20.07 -10.45
CA PRO A 241 1.81 -18.86 -10.02
C PRO A 241 2.15 -17.87 -11.15
N CYS A 242 2.64 -18.36 -12.29
CA CYS A 242 3.03 -17.52 -13.41
C CYS A 242 1.81 -16.83 -14.05
N HIS A 243 0.72 -17.58 -14.24
CA HIS A 243 -0.52 -17.02 -14.78
C HIS A 243 -1.13 -16.00 -13.82
N ASN A 244 -1.15 -16.31 -12.52
CA ASN A 244 -1.69 -15.41 -11.50
C ASN A 244 -0.88 -14.09 -11.40
N LEU A 245 0.45 -14.17 -11.50
CA LEU A 245 1.33 -13.01 -11.57
C LEU A 245 1.01 -12.14 -12.80
N GLN A 246 0.95 -12.75 -13.99
CA GLN A 246 0.63 -12.04 -15.22
C GLN A 246 -0.78 -11.44 -15.19
N ALA A 247 -1.75 -12.15 -14.61
CA ALA A 247 -3.12 -11.68 -14.45
C ALA A 247 -3.22 -10.38 -13.64
N ALA A 248 -2.41 -10.24 -12.59
CA ALA A 248 -2.45 -9.06 -11.72
C ALA A 248 -1.43 -7.97 -12.07
N LEU A 249 -0.31 -8.31 -12.70
CA LEU A 249 0.83 -7.42 -12.93
C LEU A 249 1.14 -7.17 -14.42
N GLY A 250 0.49 -7.90 -15.31
CA GLY A 250 0.71 -7.84 -16.76
C GLY A 250 1.89 -8.68 -17.26
N PRO A 251 2.14 -8.71 -18.57
CA PRO A 251 3.15 -9.58 -19.19
C PRO A 251 4.58 -9.23 -18.77
N ARG A 252 4.83 -7.97 -18.39
CA ARG A 252 6.14 -7.47 -17.94
C ARG A 252 6.20 -7.34 -16.42
N TRP A 253 5.57 -8.28 -15.71
CA TRP A 253 5.41 -8.24 -14.26
C TRP A 253 6.72 -8.11 -13.47
N ALA A 254 7.85 -8.63 -13.98
CA ALA A 254 9.13 -8.50 -13.30
C ALA A 254 9.64 -7.04 -13.29
N LEU A 255 9.34 -6.28 -14.35
CA LEU A 255 9.84 -4.92 -14.54
C LEU A 255 9.05 -3.88 -13.73
N VAL A 256 7.77 -4.15 -13.42
CA VAL A 256 6.93 -3.17 -12.70
C VAL A 256 7.38 -2.92 -11.26
N TRP A 257 8.21 -3.82 -10.70
CA TRP A 257 8.83 -3.67 -9.38
C TRP A 257 10.02 -2.71 -9.37
N LEU A 258 10.58 -2.40 -10.55
CA LEU A 258 11.76 -1.53 -10.66
C LEU A 258 11.37 -0.08 -10.93
N TRP A 259 10.28 0.14 -11.67
CA TRP A 259 9.91 1.48 -12.11
C TRP A 259 8.40 1.63 -12.32
N PRO A 260 7.78 2.71 -11.81
CA PRO A 260 6.33 2.86 -11.82
C PRO A 260 5.78 3.11 -13.23
N PHE A 261 6.59 3.71 -14.12
CA PHE A 261 6.14 4.14 -15.44
C PHE A 261 6.43 3.12 -16.56
N LEU A 262 6.92 1.92 -16.21
CA LEU A 262 7.09 0.87 -17.21
C LEU A 262 5.72 0.26 -17.57
N ALA A 263 5.38 0.35 -18.85
CA ALA A 263 4.11 -0.18 -19.35
C ALA A 263 4.08 -1.71 -19.25
N SER A 264 3.07 -2.22 -18.54
CA SER A 264 2.70 -3.63 -18.47
C SER A 264 1.16 -3.69 -18.49
N PRO A 265 0.49 -3.79 -19.63
CA PRO A 265 -0.98 -3.74 -19.67
C PRO A 265 -1.57 -4.90 -18.86
N LEU A 266 -2.64 -4.65 -18.09
CA LEU A 266 -3.35 -5.72 -17.38
C LEU A 266 -4.08 -6.59 -18.40
N PRO A 267 -3.95 -7.93 -18.34
CA PRO A 267 -4.75 -8.81 -19.18
C PRO A 267 -6.19 -8.79 -18.65
N GLY A 268 -7.13 -8.41 -19.51
CA GLY A 268 -8.56 -8.40 -19.19
C GLY A 268 -9.15 -7.02 -18.90
N ASP A 269 -10.46 -7.01 -18.64
CA ASP A 269 -11.31 -5.83 -18.52
C ASP A 269 -11.76 -5.56 -17.07
N GLY A 270 -11.32 -6.38 -16.12
CA GLY A 270 -11.74 -6.32 -14.71
C GLY A 270 -13.14 -6.86 -14.45
N ILE A 271 -13.80 -7.40 -15.47
CA ILE A 271 -15.17 -7.93 -15.45
C ILE A 271 -15.15 -9.44 -15.66
N THR A 272 -14.32 -9.90 -16.59
CA THR A 272 -14.21 -11.30 -17.00
C THR A 272 -12.90 -11.90 -16.47
N PHE A 273 -13.00 -13.06 -15.81
CA PHE A 273 -11.85 -13.75 -15.25
C PHE A 273 -11.93 -15.24 -15.58
N PRO A 274 -10.88 -15.85 -16.15
CA PRO A 274 -10.84 -17.29 -16.36
C PRO A 274 -10.80 -18.02 -15.02
N THR A 275 -11.47 -19.16 -14.97
CA THR A 275 -11.51 -20.07 -13.82
C THR A 275 -10.81 -21.39 -14.12
N THR A 276 -10.50 -22.15 -13.08
CA THR A 276 -9.94 -23.51 -13.23
C THR A 276 -10.85 -24.44 -14.04
N ALA A 277 -12.17 -24.27 -13.92
CA ALA A 277 -13.15 -25.02 -14.70
C ALA A 277 -13.03 -24.70 -16.21
N ASP A 278 -12.88 -23.43 -16.57
CA ASP A 278 -12.76 -23.01 -17.97
C ASP A 278 -11.51 -23.62 -18.65
N VAL A 279 -10.39 -23.68 -17.93
CA VAL A 279 -9.15 -24.27 -18.45
C VAL A 279 -9.24 -25.79 -18.53
N GLY A 280 -9.85 -26.44 -17.54
CA GLY A 280 -10.04 -27.89 -17.52
C GLY A 280 -10.86 -28.43 -18.70
N HIS A 281 -11.86 -27.68 -19.17
CA HIS A 281 -12.66 -28.04 -20.34
C HIS A 281 -11.94 -27.91 -21.68
N THR A 282 -10.81 -27.20 -21.74
CA THR A 282 -10.02 -27.04 -22.98
C THR A 282 -8.93 -28.10 -23.15
N ALA A 283 -8.68 -28.91 -22.11
CA ALA A 283 -7.64 -29.94 -22.09
C ALA A 283 -8.18 -31.38 -22.25
N SER A 284 -9.48 -31.54 -22.46
CA SER A 284 -10.19 -32.80 -22.73
C SER A 284 -10.74 -32.85 -24.14
#